data_AF-A0A6N6JUH9-F1
#
_entry.id   AF-A0A6N6JUH9-F1
#
_cell.length_a   1.000
_cell.length_b   1.000
_cell.length_c   1.000
_cell.angle_alpha   90.00
_cell.angle_beta   90.00
_cell.angle_gamma   90.00
#
_symmetry.space_group_name_H-M   'P 1'
#
loop_
_entity.id
_entity.type
_entity.pdbx_description
1 polymer ?
#
loop_
_entity_poly.entity_id
_entity_poly.type
_entity_poly.pdbx_seq_one_letter_code
_entity_poly.pdbx_strand_id
1 'polypeptide(L)'
;MAELNTEERLAQAQQVLDPVVPYLMGESPQPGERPRAEAFLANAPSLYGHQLPFEQILASMDIGVSAIEADPCFGGGYAWVAGCLYRIGFEDTDIYHEEALANALLWAKLAVKIDPACREAWEALGEVYCYQRNFAEAENAMGEVYRRWGDGDTYARLAFLFFRLQGDQEQAINWGALAWQQEWDAARLIQTLFALGQLYRDSGRTRQAANAYRVLCEHDHSSVWGHHFWAQCEFAEGNLQEASEINLRAIQLGGGHLMREFQETLKRAVGRAKLVGTKTRTIPPPPPAPVDGGAAPATVQSGNSSASRRITTKPSGNSSISKRATPKSPVVPAPPPAVVPAPPPINRAGSAPPPAANVVAAPPPAVSSKAQTNPPMRKGATTESDEPPVKKQTRPLMRKPPK
;
A
#
# COMPACT_ATOMS: atom_id res chain seq x y z
N MET A 1 5.73 -24.51 -21.22
CA MET A 1 7.08 -24.75 -20.68
C MET A 1 6.90 -25.08 -19.22
N ALA A 2 7.60 -26.09 -18.68
CA ALA A 2 7.52 -26.37 -17.25
C ALA A 2 8.03 -25.13 -16.49
N GLU A 3 7.29 -24.68 -15.48
CA GLU A 3 7.77 -23.61 -14.61
C GLU A 3 8.99 -24.14 -13.85
N LEU A 4 10.13 -23.46 -14.00
CA LEU A 4 11.34 -23.77 -13.25
C LEU A 4 11.03 -23.68 -11.76
N ASN A 5 11.55 -24.63 -10.97
CA ASN A 5 11.45 -24.56 -9.52
C ASN A 5 12.40 -23.47 -8.98
N THR A 6 12.24 -23.10 -7.70
CA THR A 6 13.03 -22.01 -7.10
C THR A 6 14.53 -22.30 -7.08
N GLU A 7 14.94 -23.55 -6.86
CA GLU A 7 16.35 -23.96 -6.84
C GLU A 7 17.02 -23.78 -8.22
N GLU A 8 16.34 -24.19 -9.30
CA GLU A 8 16.80 -24.00 -10.67
C GLU A 8 16.93 -22.52 -11.02
N ARG A 9 15.99 -21.70 -10.56
CA ARG A 9 16.03 -20.25 -10.74
C ARG A 9 17.21 -19.62 -9.99
N LEU A 10 17.47 -20.06 -8.77
CA LEU A 10 18.64 -19.61 -7.99
C LEU A 10 19.96 -20.04 -8.63
N ALA A 11 20.03 -21.25 -9.19
CA ALA A 11 21.20 -21.71 -9.92
C ALA A 11 21.49 -20.85 -11.17
N GLN A 12 20.45 -20.43 -11.91
CA GLN A 12 20.62 -19.50 -13.03
C GLN A 12 21.01 -18.10 -12.57
N ALA A 13 20.44 -17.60 -11.46
CA ALA A 13 20.85 -16.35 -10.86
C ALA A 13 22.33 -16.37 -10.48
N GLN A 14 22.81 -17.47 -9.90
CA GLN A 14 24.21 -17.63 -9.53
C GLN A 14 25.14 -17.50 -10.74
N GLN A 15 24.79 -18.07 -11.90
CA GLN A 15 25.57 -17.93 -13.14
C GLN A 15 25.70 -16.47 -13.59
N VAL A 16 24.65 -15.66 -13.39
CA VAL A 16 24.69 -14.21 -13.70
C VAL A 16 25.62 -13.47 -12.73
N LEU A 17 25.70 -13.93 -11.48
CA LEU A 17 26.51 -13.29 -10.44
C LEU A 17 27.99 -13.66 -10.48
N ASP A 18 28.37 -14.75 -11.15
CA ASP A 18 29.75 -15.26 -11.21
C ASP A 18 30.82 -14.18 -11.49
N PRO A 19 30.63 -13.20 -12.39
CA PRO A 19 31.63 -12.14 -12.64
C PRO A 19 31.95 -11.27 -11.42
N VAL A 20 31.00 -11.14 -10.48
CA VAL A 20 31.09 -10.23 -9.33
C VAL A 20 31.21 -10.95 -7.98
N VAL A 21 31.21 -12.29 -7.96
CA VAL A 21 31.46 -13.11 -6.76
C VAL A 21 32.76 -12.76 -6.03
N PRO A 22 33.90 -12.44 -6.69
CA PRO A 22 35.14 -12.09 -5.98
C PRO A 22 34.98 -10.95 -4.96
N TYR A 23 34.08 -9.99 -5.21
CA TYR A 23 33.81 -8.87 -4.29
C TYR A 23 33.09 -9.32 -3.01
N LEU A 24 32.35 -10.44 -3.03
CA LEU A 24 31.80 -11.05 -1.82
C LEU A 24 32.89 -11.69 -0.94
N MET A 25 33.99 -12.15 -1.55
CA MET A 25 35.05 -12.92 -0.90
C MET A 25 36.09 -12.03 -0.18
N GLY A 26 35.84 -10.72 -0.09
CA GLY A 26 36.63 -9.79 0.71
C GLY A 26 37.76 -9.08 -0.04
N GLU A 27 37.83 -9.21 -1.37
CA GLU A 27 38.66 -8.32 -2.17
C GLU A 27 38.14 -6.89 -2.01
N SER A 28 39.02 -5.96 -1.60
CA SER A 28 38.63 -4.56 -1.46
C SER A 28 38.51 -3.94 -2.85
N PRO A 29 37.29 -3.60 -3.31
CA PRO A 29 37.10 -3.03 -4.64
C PRO A 29 37.84 -1.70 -4.77
N GLN A 30 38.37 -1.45 -5.97
CA GLN A 30 38.84 -0.12 -6.34
C GLN A 30 37.68 0.65 -6.99
N PRO A 31 37.55 1.97 -6.72
CA PRO A 31 36.51 2.76 -7.36
C PRO A 31 36.63 2.74 -8.89
N GLY A 32 35.49 2.63 -9.57
CA GLY A 32 35.38 2.66 -11.03
C GLY A 32 34.69 3.92 -11.56
N GLU A 33 33.92 3.76 -12.64
CA GLU A 33 33.18 4.83 -13.33
C GLU A 33 31.77 5.00 -12.73
N ARG A 34 31.67 5.65 -11.56
CA ARG A 34 30.37 5.81 -10.86
C ARG A 34 29.21 6.34 -11.73
N PRO A 35 29.38 7.39 -12.57
CA PRO A 35 28.28 7.88 -13.41
C PRO A 35 27.76 6.83 -14.41
N ARG A 36 28.63 5.91 -14.84
CA ARG A 36 28.25 4.81 -15.73
C ARG A 36 27.47 3.75 -14.97
N ALA A 37 27.89 3.42 -13.75
CA ALA A 37 27.17 2.51 -12.87
C ALA A 37 25.75 3.03 -12.53
N GLU A 38 25.63 4.32 -12.21
CA GLU A 38 24.35 4.98 -11.98
C GLU A 38 23.47 4.98 -13.24
N ALA A 39 24.06 5.18 -14.42
CA ALA A 39 23.32 5.12 -15.69
C ALA A 39 22.77 3.72 -16.00
N PHE A 40 23.46 2.64 -15.61
CA PHE A 40 22.91 1.29 -15.73
C PHE A 40 21.63 1.15 -14.91
N LEU A 41 21.66 1.52 -13.63
CA LEU A 41 20.48 1.38 -12.76
C LEU A 41 19.35 2.32 -13.13
N ALA A 42 19.64 3.53 -13.61
CA ALA A 42 18.62 4.47 -14.09
C ALA A 42 17.81 3.92 -15.28
N ASN A 43 18.39 2.98 -16.04
CA ASN A 43 17.73 2.29 -17.16
C ASN A 43 17.22 0.89 -16.81
N ALA A 44 17.40 0.45 -15.56
CA ALA A 44 16.93 -0.86 -15.15
C ALA A 44 15.40 -0.91 -15.14
N PRO A 45 14.79 -2.05 -15.55
CA PRO A 45 13.35 -2.23 -15.43
C PRO A 45 12.89 -2.03 -13.98
N SER A 46 11.72 -1.42 -13.81
CA SER A 46 11.12 -1.30 -12.49
C SER A 46 10.95 -2.69 -11.86
N LEU A 47 11.56 -2.89 -10.69
CA LEU A 47 11.34 -4.08 -9.89
C LEU A 47 10.00 -4.05 -9.14
N TYR A 48 9.19 -2.98 -9.23
CA TYR A 48 7.88 -2.93 -8.58
C TYR A 48 6.89 -3.97 -9.11
N GLY A 49 6.17 -4.60 -8.18
CA GLY A 49 5.22 -5.68 -8.45
C GLY A 49 5.75 -7.05 -8.01
N HIS A 50 4.87 -7.91 -7.50
CA HIS A 50 5.23 -9.23 -7.00
C HIS A 50 5.34 -10.30 -8.10
N GLN A 51 4.92 -9.99 -9.33
CA GLN A 51 4.81 -10.95 -10.44
C GLN A 51 5.57 -10.45 -11.68
N LEU A 52 6.88 -10.27 -11.54
CA LEU A 52 7.73 -10.09 -12.72
C LEU A 52 8.04 -11.47 -13.31
N PRO A 53 7.96 -11.63 -14.65
CA PRO A 53 8.46 -12.84 -15.30
C PRO A 53 9.92 -13.08 -14.91
N PHE A 54 10.27 -14.34 -14.65
CA PHE A 54 11.59 -14.71 -14.17
C PHE A 54 12.71 -14.19 -15.11
N GLU A 55 12.49 -14.21 -16.43
CA GLU A 55 13.42 -13.71 -17.42
C GLU A 55 13.67 -12.20 -17.27
N GLN A 56 12.66 -11.42 -16.89
CA GLN A 56 12.81 -9.99 -16.64
C GLN A 56 13.59 -9.72 -15.35
N ILE A 57 13.45 -10.59 -14.34
CA ILE A 57 14.23 -10.49 -13.10
C ILE A 57 15.71 -10.79 -13.40
N LEU A 58 16.01 -11.83 -14.18
CA LEU A 58 17.39 -12.13 -14.59
C LEU A 58 18.01 -11.00 -15.44
N ALA A 59 17.27 -10.46 -16.40
CA ALA A 59 17.74 -9.31 -17.19
C ALA A 59 17.99 -8.07 -16.31
N SER A 60 17.16 -7.85 -15.29
CA SER A 60 17.37 -6.77 -14.32
C SER A 60 18.57 -7.02 -13.42
N MET A 61 18.84 -8.28 -13.07
CA MET A 61 20.01 -8.68 -12.28
C MET A 61 21.31 -8.45 -13.07
N ASP A 62 21.33 -8.77 -14.36
CA ASP A 62 22.48 -8.52 -15.26
C ASP A 62 22.85 -7.03 -15.35
N ILE A 63 21.85 -6.14 -15.32
CA ILE A 63 22.08 -4.68 -15.23
C ILE A 63 22.72 -4.30 -13.89
N GLY A 64 22.29 -4.94 -12.79
CA GLY A 64 22.91 -4.77 -11.47
C GLY A 64 24.37 -5.22 -11.47
N VAL A 65 24.68 -6.37 -12.08
CA VAL A 65 26.05 -6.87 -12.27
C VAL A 65 26.87 -5.91 -13.11
N SER A 66 26.34 -5.42 -14.24
CA SER A 66 26.99 -4.41 -15.09
C SER A 66 27.29 -3.11 -14.33
N ALA A 67 26.42 -2.70 -13.41
CA ALA A 67 26.66 -1.55 -12.54
C ALA A 67 27.82 -1.80 -11.57
N ILE A 68 27.90 -3.00 -10.98
CA ILE A 68 29.01 -3.40 -10.10
C ILE A 68 30.33 -3.47 -10.88
N GLU A 69 30.34 -4.02 -12.09
CA GLU A 69 31.55 -4.06 -12.92
C GLU A 69 32.03 -2.67 -13.32
N ALA A 70 31.11 -1.74 -13.58
CA ALA A 70 31.44 -0.36 -13.92
C ALA A 70 32.02 0.41 -12.72
N ASP A 71 31.45 0.26 -11.53
CA ASP A 71 31.99 0.79 -10.29
C ASP A 71 31.77 -0.19 -9.12
N PRO A 72 32.79 -0.99 -8.78
CA PRO A 72 32.67 -1.97 -7.69
C PRO A 72 32.48 -1.34 -6.30
N CYS A 73 32.69 -0.03 -6.16
CA CYS A 73 32.43 0.74 -4.95
C CYS A 73 31.02 1.37 -4.91
N PHE A 74 30.19 1.16 -5.94
CA PHE A 74 28.84 1.67 -5.99
C PHE A 74 27.85 0.69 -5.34
N GLY A 75 27.39 1.01 -4.13
CA GLY A 75 26.47 0.15 -3.37
C GLY A 75 25.13 -0.12 -4.07
N GLY A 76 24.69 0.78 -4.96
CA GLY A 76 23.42 0.63 -5.66
C GLY A 76 23.33 -0.65 -6.50
N GLY A 77 24.43 -1.08 -7.13
CA GLY A 77 24.44 -2.32 -7.92
C GLY A 77 24.20 -3.56 -7.06
N TYR A 78 24.88 -3.64 -5.91
CA TYR A 78 24.70 -4.71 -4.92
C TYR A 78 23.28 -4.72 -4.33
N ALA A 79 22.74 -3.53 -4.03
CA ALA A 79 21.37 -3.36 -3.54
C ALA A 79 20.34 -3.88 -4.55
N TRP A 80 20.57 -3.59 -5.83
CA TRP A 80 19.72 -4.04 -6.93
C TRP A 80 19.72 -5.56 -7.10
N VAL A 81 20.90 -6.17 -7.01
CA VAL A 81 21.07 -7.63 -7.02
C VAL A 81 20.31 -8.28 -5.85
N ALA A 82 20.44 -7.73 -4.64
CA ALA A 82 19.67 -8.18 -3.49
C ALA A 82 18.15 -8.11 -3.75
N GLY A 83 17.70 -7.02 -4.36
CA GLY A 83 16.33 -6.81 -4.84
C GLY A 83 15.83 -7.91 -5.77
N CYS A 84 16.66 -8.33 -6.72
CA CYS A 84 16.34 -9.40 -7.66
C CYS A 84 16.30 -10.77 -6.97
N LEU A 85 17.26 -11.07 -6.08
CA LEU A 85 17.38 -12.38 -5.42
C LEU A 85 16.16 -12.73 -4.57
N TYR A 86 15.64 -11.81 -3.74
CA TYR A 86 14.45 -12.13 -2.95
C TYR A 86 13.22 -12.32 -3.84
N ARG A 87 13.13 -11.65 -5.00
CA ARG A 87 12.03 -11.81 -5.96
C ARG A 87 12.08 -13.14 -6.70
N ILE A 88 13.29 -13.65 -6.97
CA ILE A 88 13.46 -15.01 -7.51
C ILE A 88 12.90 -16.05 -6.54
N GLY A 89 13.09 -15.82 -5.24
CA GLY A 89 12.54 -16.65 -4.18
C GLY A 89 11.06 -16.43 -3.86
N PHE A 90 10.32 -15.62 -4.61
CA PHE A 90 8.90 -15.39 -4.36
C PHE A 90 8.09 -16.64 -4.75
N GLU A 91 7.38 -17.22 -3.78
CA GLU A 91 6.54 -18.41 -3.99
C GLU A 91 5.06 -18.05 -3.98
N ASP A 92 4.65 -17.25 -2.99
CA ASP A 92 3.29 -16.72 -2.87
C ASP A 92 3.35 -15.40 -2.11
N THR A 93 2.21 -14.76 -2.00
CA THR A 93 1.93 -13.60 -1.17
C THR A 93 2.58 -13.72 0.21
N ASP A 94 3.64 -12.92 0.42
CA ASP A 94 4.37 -12.84 1.70
C ASP A 94 5.13 -14.13 2.09
N ILE A 95 5.29 -15.06 1.16
CA ILE A 95 6.02 -16.32 1.32
C ILE A 95 7.20 -16.34 0.35
N TYR A 96 8.39 -16.49 0.92
CA TYR A 96 9.65 -16.40 0.23
C TYR A 96 10.54 -17.59 0.60
N HIS A 97 11.26 -18.11 -0.39
CA HIS A 97 12.23 -19.17 -0.22
C HIS A 97 13.39 -18.72 0.69
N GLU A 98 13.68 -19.49 1.73
CA GLU A 98 14.64 -19.12 2.78
C GLU A 98 16.05 -18.87 2.23
N GLU A 99 16.53 -19.71 1.31
CA GLU A 99 17.86 -19.56 0.71
C GLU A 99 17.96 -18.29 -0.14
N ALA A 100 16.89 -17.95 -0.87
CA ALA A 100 16.86 -16.75 -1.69
C ALA A 100 16.94 -15.49 -0.81
N LEU A 101 16.23 -15.48 0.32
CA LEU A 101 16.31 -14.42 1.32
C LEU A 101 17.68 -14.35 2.00
N ALA A 102 18.30 -15.50 2.31
CA ALA A 102 19.63 -15.55 2.88
C ALA A 102 20.68 -14.94 1.93
N ASN A 103 20.60 -15.29 0.64
CA ASN A 103 21.46 -14.72 -0.40
C ASN A 103 21.19 -13.22 -0.58
N ALA A 104 19.92 -12.80 -0.69
CA ALA A 104 19.57 -11.39 -0.77
C ALA A 104 20.11 -10.57 0.41
N LEU A 105 20.08 -11.14 1.63
CA LEU A 105 20.60 -10.47 2.81
C LEU A 105 22.12 -10.27 2.75
N LEU A 106 22.85 -11.27 2.26
CA LEU A 106 24.29 -11.18 2.08
C LEU A 106 24.65 -10.00 1.17
N TRP A 107 23.97 -9.91 0.02
CA TRP A 107 24.18 -8.83 -0.95
C TRP A 107 23.77 -7.46 -0.42
N ALA A 108 22.64 -7.36 0.30
CA ALA A 108 22.20 -6.09 0.88
C ALA A 108 23.14 -5.59 1.98
N LYS A 109 23.66 -6.50 2.84
CA LYS A 109 24.69 -6.15 3.83
C LYS A 109 25.98 -5.69 3.16
N LEU A 110 26.38 -6.34 2.07
CA LEU A 110 27.55 -5.93 1.30
C LEU A 110 27.34 -4.54 0.70
N ALA A 111 26.16 -4.25 0.13
CA ALA A 111 25.82 -2.94 -0.43
C ALA A 111 26.07 -1.81 0.59
N VAL A 112 25.55 -1.96 1.81
CA VAL A 112 25.72 -0.99 2.90
C VAL A 112 27.17 -0.89 3.36
N LYS A 113 27.91 -2.01 3.38
CA LYS A 113 29.33 -2.02 3.77
C LYS A 113 30.20 -1.29 2.74
N ILE A 114 29.93 -1.48 1.45
CA ILE A 114 30.69 -0.90 0.34
C ILE A 114 30.39 0.59 0.20
N ASP A 115 29.11 0.97 0.17
CA ASP A 115 28.68 2.36 0.07
C ASP A 115 27.63 2.69 1.12
N PRO A 116 28.05 3.03 2.36
CA PRO A 116 27.12 3.44 3.41
C PRO A 116 26.34 4.72 3.09
N ALA A 117 26.77 5.50 2.09
CA ALA A 117 26.12 6.73 1.65
C ALA A 117 25.14 6.49 0.48
N CYS A 118 25.05 5.26 -0.04
CA CYS A 118 24.01 4.87 -0.98
C CYS A 118 22.72 4.61 -0.21
N ARG A 119 21.68 5.39 -0.51
CA ARG A 119 20.36 5.25 0.10
C ARG A 119 19.77 3.88 -0.23
N GLU A 120 19.81 3.51 -1.50
CA GLU A 120 19.22 2.28 -2.05
C GLU A 120 19.79 1.03 -1.36
N ALA A 121 21.04 1.06 -0.89
CA ALA A 121 21.64 -0.02 -0.12
C ALA A 121 20.95 -0.27 1.23
N TRP A 122 20.64 0.82 1.95
CA TRP A 122 19.89 0.72 3.21
C TRP A 122 18.44 0.31 2.98
N GLU A 123 17.83 0.79 1.90
CA GLU A 123 16.47 0.39 1.49
C GLU A 123 16.38 -1.11 1.21
N ALA A 124 17.27 -1.64 0.38
CA ALA A 124 17.33 -3.07 0.10
C ALA A 124 17.57 -3.89 1.37
N LEU A 125 18.43 -3.42 2.28
CA LEU A 125 18.71 -4.12 3.54
C LEU A 125 17.47 -4.24 4.43
N GLY A 126 16.74 -3.14 4.65
CA GLY A 126 15.54 -3.22 5.47
C GLY A 126 14.38 -3.94 4.77
N GLU A 127 14.23 -3.88 3.44
CA GLU A 127 13.27 -4.71 2.70
C GLU A 127 13.54 -6.20 2.91
N VAL A 128 14.79 -6.65 2.75
CA VAL A 128 15.15 -8.06 2.95
C VAL A 128 14.90 -8.49 4.39
N TYR A 129 15.23 -7.66 5.38
CA TYR A 129 14.91 -7.96 6.78
C TYR A 129 13.39 -8.06 7.03
N CYS A 130 12.58 -7.23 6.36
CA CYS A 130 11.13 -7.34 6.45
C CYS A 130 10.65 -8.71 5.94
N TYR A 131 11.13 -9.15 4.77
CA TYR A 131 10.75 -10.46 4.22
C TYR A 131 11.24 -11.63 5.08
N GLN A 132 12.37 -11.48 5.77
CA GLN A 132 12.83 -12.43 6.80
C GLN A 132 12.05 -12.35 8.13
N ARG A 133 11.06 -11.45 8.24
CA ARG A 133 10.30 -11.15 9.47
C ARG A 133 11.18 -10.67 10.63
N ASN A 134 12.37 -10.14 10.33
CA ASN A 134 13.26 -9.52 11.30
C ASN A 134 13.01 -8.01 11.38
N PHE A 135 11.84 -7.65 11.93
CA PHE A 135 11.33 -6.29 11.94
C PHE A 135 12.22 -5.31 12.74
N ALA A 136 12.86 -5.77 13.81
CA ALA A 136 13.75 -4.91 14.61
C ALA A 136 14.95 -4.40 13.79
N GLU A 137 15.60 -5.29 13.03
CA GLU A 137 16.74 -4.91 12.19
C GLU A 137 16.31 -4.12 10.96
N ALA A 138 15.14 -4.44 10.40
CA ALA A 138 14.55 -3.62 9.36
C ALA A 138 14.29 -2.19 9.86
N GLU A 139 13.82 -2.01 11.10
CA GLU A 139 13.46 -0.69 11.63
C GLU A 139 14.73 0.14 11.84
N ASN A 140 15.81 -0.50 12.27
CA ASN A 140 17.12 0.12 12.38
C ASN A 140 17.67 0.57 11.01
N ALA A 141 17.68 -0.34 10.02
CA ALA A 141 18.16 -0.03 8.67
C ALA A 141 17.41 1.17 8.05
N MET A 142 16.11 1.26 8.30
CA MET A 142 15.29 2.36 7.81
C MET A 142 15.42 3.62 8.64
N GLY A 143 15.59 3.45 9.96
CA GLY A 143 16.06 4.47 10.89
C GLY A 143 17.26 5.24 10.33
N GLU A 144 18.23 4.54 9.75
CA GLU A 144 19.37 5.15 9.06
C GLU A 144 18.94 5.92 7.81
N VAL A 145 18.02 5.39 7.01
CA VAL A 145 17.50 6.09 5.82
C VAL A 145 16.91 7.45 6.19
N TYR A 146 15.98 7.48 7.15
CA TYR A 146 15.38 8.74 7.56
C TYR A 146 16.37 9.68 8.22
N ARG A 147 17.25 9.17 9.08
CA ARG A 147 18.20 10.05 9.77
C ARG A 147 19.16 10.74 8.81
N ARG A 148 19.52 10.08 7.72
CA ARG A 148 20.48 10.59 6.73
C ARG A 148 19.82 11.42 5.64
N TRP A 149 18.70 10.97 5.09
CA TRP A 149 18.06 11.59 3.93
C TRP A 149 16.74 12.29 4.25
N GLY A 150 16.12 12.02 5.40
CA GLY A 150 14.81 12.58 5.76
C GLY A 150 13.70 12.14 4.81
N ASP A 151 13.84 10.99 4.18
CA ASP A 151 12.93 10.52 3.14
C ASP A 151 11.72 9.81 3.77
N GLY A 152 10.55 10.46 3.72
CA GLY A 152 9.29 9.90 4.20
C GLY A 152 8.75 8.76 3.32
N ASP A 153 9.21 8.67 2.07
CA ASP A 153 8.67 7.75 1.06
C ASP A 153 9.07 6.29 1.35
N THR A 154 10.37 6.10 1.61
CA THR A 154 10.93 4.83 2.07
C THR A 154 10.17 4.33 3.31
N TYR A 155 9.79 5.25 4.19
CA TYR A 155 9.02 4.95 5.39
C TYR A 155 7.58 4.52 5.11
N ALA A 156 6.88 5.17 4.17
CA ALA A 156 5.53 4.77 3.79
C ALA A 156 5.50 3.35 3.20
N ARG A 157 6.44 3.05 2.30
CA ARG A 157 6.55 1.73 1.65
C ARG A 157 6.83 0.63 2.65
N LEU A 158 7.66 0.92 3.64
CA LEU A 158 8.06 -0.08 4.59
C LEU A 158 7.10 -0.19 5.74
N ALA A 159 6.40 0.87 6.12
CA ALA A 159 5.20 0.70 6.93
C ALA A 159 4.30 -0.35 6.27
N PHE A 160 3.94 -0.16 5.01
CA PHE A 160 3.13 -1.15 4.31
C PHE A 160 3.72 -2.58 4.38
N LEU A 161 5.03 -2.74 4.14
CA LEU A 161 5.69 -4.04 4.17
C LEU A 161 5.77 -4.67 5.58
N PHE A 162 6.20 -3.90 6.57
CA PHE A 162 6.26 -4.29 7.97
C PHE A 162 4.93 -4.78 8.46
N PHE A 163 3.85 -4.06 8.19
CA PHE A 163 2.58 -4.34 8.85
C PHE A 163 1.77 -5.42 8.17
N ARG A 164 1.97 -5.57 6.87
CA ARG A 164 1.51 -6.77 6.16
C ARG A 164 2.19 -8.03 6.69
N LEU A 165 3.50 -7.98 6.94
CA LEU A 165 4.27 -9.16 7.33
C LEU A 165 4.22 -9.45 8.84
N GLN A 166 4.24 -8.43 9.69
CA GLN A 166 4.22 -8.53 11.16
C GLN A 166 2.81 -8.67 11.72
N GLY A 167 1.80 -8.13 11.04
CA GLY A 167 0.41 -8.08 11.49
C GLY A 167 0.10 -6.97 12.51
N ASP A 168 1.04 -6.08 12.83
CA ASP A 168 0.82 -4.96 13.77
C ASP A 168 0.16 -3.75 13.09
N GLN A 169 -1.13 -3.87 12.78
CA GLN A 169 -1.85 -2.88 11.96
C GLN A 169 -1.87 -1.44 12.53
N GLU A 170 -1.75 -1.25 13.86
CA GLU A 170 -1.83 0.09 14.47
C GLU A 170 -0.57 0.91 14.22
N GLN A 171 0.59 0.29 14.38
CA GLN A 171 1.85 0.95 14.11
C GLN A 171 1.96 1.28 12.60
N ALA A 172 1.31 0.50 11.74
CA ALA A 172 1.10 0.81 10.31
C ALA A 172 0.46 2.11 10.02
N ILE A 173 -0.67 2.30 10.65
CA ILE A 173 -1.48 3.48 10.47
C ILE A 173 -0.68 4.69 10.95
N ASN A 174 0.03 4.57 12.07
CA ASN A 174 0.86 5.65 12.59
C ASN A 174 1.98 6.04 11.62
N TRP A 175 2.71 5.08 11.06
CA TRP A 175 3.80 5.36 10.13
C TRP A 175 3.30 5.89 8.78
N GLY A 176 2.25 5.30 8.22
CA GLY A 176 1.64 5.83 7.00
C GLY A 176 1.13 7.26 7.19
N ALA A 177 0.54 7.57 8.36
CA ALA A 177 0.06 8.90 8.68
C ALA A 177 1.22 9.91 8.84
N LEU A 178 2.34 9.48 9.42
CA LEU A 178 3.54 10.30 9.51
C LEU A 178 4.11 10.59 8.12
N ALA A 179 4.20 9.58 7.24
CA ALA A 179 4.65 9.78 5.87
C ALA A 179 3.74 10.78 5.15
N TRP A 180 2.42 10.60 5.23
CA TRP A 180 1.47 11.54 4.64
C TRP A 180 1.69 12.99 5.11
N GLN A 181 1.99 13.22 6.38
CA GLN A 181 2.25 14.57 6.90
C GLN A 181 3.54 15.21 6.36
N GLN A 182 4.48 14.39 5.89
CA GLN A 182 5.79 14.84 5.42
C GLN A 182 5.93 14.80 3.89
N GLU A 183 5.06 14.08 3.18
CA GLU A 183 5.10 13.97 1.73
C GLU A 183 4.71 15.29 1.03
N TRP A 184 5.63 15.81 0.24
CA TRP A 184 5.46 17.03 -0.56
C TRP A 184 5.37 16.76 -2.06
N ASP A 185 5.66 15.52 -2.49
CA ASP A 185 5.53 15.11 -3.89
C ASP A 185 4.16 14.50 -4.18
N ALA A 186 3.51 14.94 -5.25
CA ALA A 186 2.16 14.53 -5.58
C ALA A 186 2.06 13.04 -5.94
N ALA A 187 3.04 12.48 -6.66
CA ALA A 187 3.03 11.08 -7.06
C ALA A 187 3.24 10.14 -5.86
N ARG A 188 4.14 10.52 -4.95
CA ARG A 188 4.40 9.77 -3.71
C ARG A 188 3.26 9.86 -2.71
N LEU A 189 2.63 11.04 -2.61
CA LEU A 189 1.43 11.24 -1.80
C LEU A 189 0.32 10.27 -2.20
N ILE A 190 0.09 10.07 -3.51
CA ILE A 190 -0.90 9.11 -4.02
C ILE A 190 -0.58 7.68 -3.55
N GLN A 191 0.67 7.24 -3.61
CA GLN A 191 1.09 5.90 -3.16
C GLN A 191 0.87 5.74 -1.65
N THR A 192 1.26 6.74 -0.86
CA THR A 192 1.10 6.74 0.59
C THR A 192 -0.38 6.69 1.00
N LEU A 193 -1.23 7.52 0.38
CA LEU A 193 -2.67 7.51 0.62
C LEU A 193 -3.31 6.19 0.24
N PHE A 194 -2.84 5.55 -0.83
CA PHE A 194 -3.34 4.25 -1.25
C PHE A 194 -3.01 3.17 -0.23
N ALA A 195 -1.76 3.13 0.25
CA ALA A 195 -1.30 2.19 1.27
C ALA A 195 -2.03 2.42 2.60
N LEU A 196 -2.19 3.67 3.03
CA LEU A 196 -2.98 4.02 4.20
C LEU A 196 -4.44 3.58 4.08
N GLY A 197 -5.06 3.80 2.92
CA GLY A 197 -6.42 3.34 2.64
C GLY A 197 -6.57 1.83 2.80
N GLN A 198 -5.58 1.07 2.31
CA GLN A 198 -5.56 -0.39 2.48
C GLN A 198 -5.43 -0.78 3.95
N LEU A 199 -4.48 -0.19 4.68
CA LEU A 199 -4.27 -0.45 6.11
C LEU A 199 -5.52 -0.14 6.95
N TYR A 200 -6.19 0.98 6.68
CA TYR A 200 -7.46 1.30 7.35
C TYR A 200 -8.56 0.30 7.01
N ARG A 201 -8.67 -0.15 5.75
CA ARG A 201 -9.69 -1.12 5.34
C ARG A 201 -9.44 -2.48 6.00
N ASP A 202 -8.20 -2.93 5.99
CA ASP A 202 -7.81 -4.25 6.49
C ASP A 202 -7.84 -4.32 8.03
N SER A 203 -7.83 -3.17 8.71
CA SER A 203 -8.08 -3.02 10.16
C SER A 203 -9.57 -2.77 10.50
N GLY A 204 -10.46 -2.81 9.52
CA GLY A 204 -11.90 -2.58 9.71
C GLY A 204 -12.29 -1.12 9.95
N ARG A 205 -11.37 -0.17 9.79
CA ARG A 205 -11.59 1.28 9.90
C ARG A 205 -12.11 1.87 8.58
N THR A 206 -13.21 1.32 8.10
CA THR A 206 -13.77 1.55 6.75
C THR A 206 -13.95 3.03 6.40
N ARG A 207 -14.48 3.85 7.32
CA ARG A 207 -14.65 5.30 7.07
C ARG A 207 -13.32 6.06 6.90
N GLN A 208 -12.27 5.69 7.62
CA GLN A 208 -10.95 6.29 7.44
C GLN A 208 -10.33 5.87 6.11
N ALA A 209 -10.53 4.60 5.72
CA ALA A 209 -10.13 4.10 4.40
C ALA A 209 -10.84 4.85 3.26
N ALA A 210 -12.16 5.04 3.35
CA ALA A 210 -12.93 5.82 2.39
C ALA A 210 -12.38 7.24 2.23
N ASN A 211 -12.06 7.91 3.35
CA ASN A 211 -11.47 9.24 3.32
C ASN A 211 -10.09 9.27 2.67
N ALA A 212 -9.22 8.29 2.97
CA ALA A 212 -7.90 8.19 2.35
C ALA A 212 -8.00 8.00 0.83
N TYR A 213 -8.89 7.10 0.36
CA TYR A 213 -9.11 6.90 -1.07
C TYR A 213 -9.78 8.08 -1.76
N ARG A 214 -10.69 8.80 -1.07
CA ARG A 214 -11.27 10.05 -1.59
C ARG A 214 -10.18 11.09 -1.84
N VAL A 215 -9.34 11.37 -0.84
CA VAL A 215 -8.24 12.34 -0.96
C VAL A 215 -7.27 11.89 -2.05
N LEU A 216 -6.98 10.60 -2.16
CA LEU A 216 -6.20 10.05 -3.26
C LEU A 216 -6.82 10.41 -4.62
N CYS A 217 -8.12 10.18 -4.80
CA CYS A 217 -8.82 10.48 -6.06
C CYS A 217 -8.94 11.99 -6.37
N GLU A 218 -8.85 12.85 -5.35
CA GLU A 218 -8.77 14.31 -5.51
C GLU A 218 -7.40 14.73 -6.06
N HIS A 219 -6.34 14.00 -5.73
CA HIS A 219 -5.00 14.23 -6.29
C HIS A 219 -4.79 13.51 -7.63
N ASP A 220 -5.31 12.28 -7.78
CA ASP A 220 -5.30 11.51 -9.02
C ASP A 220 -6.71 11.10 -9.44
N HIS A 221 -7.32 11.96 -10.24
CA HIS A 221 -8.65 11.76 -10.79
C HIS A 221 -8.74 10.57 -11.76
N SER A 222 -7.59 10.06 -12.22
CA SER A 222 -7.49 8.93 -13.16
C SER A 222 -7.29 7.58 -12.48
N SER A 223 -7.16 7.55 -11.15
CA SER A 223 -6.92 6.32 -10.40
C SER A 223 -8.11 5.36 -10.42
N VAL A 224 -8.09 4.40 -11.34
CA VAL A 224 -9.11 3.34 -11.46
C VAL A 224 -9.28 2.58 -10.14
N TRP A 225 -8.16 2.19 -9.51
CA TRP A 225 -8.17 1.45 -8.25
C TRP A 225 -8.57 2.31 -7.05
N GLY A 226 -8.18 3.59 -7.02
CA GLY A 226 -8.61 4.53 -5.99
C GLY A 226 -10.14 4.63 -5.91
N HIS A 227 -10.79 4.89 -7.06
CA HIS A 227 -12.26 4.94 -7.13
C HIS A 227 -12.89 3.60 -6.77
N HIS A 228 -12.36 2.48 -7.25
CA HIS A 228 -12.90 1.16 -6.93
C HIS A 228 -12.86 0.86 -5.42
N PHE A 229 -11.73 1.09 -4.76
CA PHE A 229 -11.61 0.80 -3.33
C PHE A 229 -12.36 1.81 -2.46
N TRP A 230 -12.46 3.08 -2.86
CA TRP A 230 -13.36 4.03 -2.22
C TRP A 230 -14.81 3.53 -2.26
N ALA A 231 -15.29 3.10 -3.44
CA ALA A 231 -16.64 2.55 -3.57
C ALA A 231 -16.89 1.30 -2.72
N GLN A 232 -15.88 0.43 -2.56
CA GLN A 232 -15.98 -0.72 -1.65
C GLN A 232 -16.17 -0.27 -0.19
N CYS A 233 -15.45 0.77 0.24
CA CYS A 233 -15.62 1.32 1.58
C CYS A 233 -17.02 1.94 1.77
N GLU A 234 -17.51 2.73 0.81
CA GLU A 234 -18.86 3.30 0.87
C GLU A 234 -19.96 2.22 0.87
N PHE A 235 -19.74 1.13 0.13
CA PHE A 235 -20.64 -0.02 0.15
C PHE A 235 -20.70 -0.68 1.53
N ALA A 236 -19.55 -0.84 2.19
CA ALA A 236 -19.46 -1.42 3.53
C ALA A 236 -20.09 -0.51 4.62
N GLU A 237 -20.07 0.81 4.43
CA GLU A 237 -20.80 1.78 5.28
C GLU A 237 -22.31 1.85 4.97
N GLY A 238 -22.77 1.17 3.91
CA GLY A 238 -24.18 1.15 3.51
C GLY A 238 -24.60 2.30 2.58
N ASN A 239 -23.66 3.13 2.11
CA ASN A 239 -23.89 4.23 1.18
C ASN A 239 -24.01 3.72 -0.27
N LEU A 240 -24.99 2.85 -0.53
CA LEU A 240 -25.10 2.05 -1.75
C LEU A 240 -25.14 2.87 -3.05
N GLN A 241 -25.82 4.02 -3.03
CA GLN A 241 -25.99 4.87 -4.20
C GLN A 241 -24.67 5.57 -4.57
N GLU A 242 -23.99 6.13 -3.58
CA GLU A 242 -22.69 6.79 -3.74
C GLU A 242 -21.62 5.78 -4.18
N ALA A 243 -21.56 4.61 -3.53
CA ALA A 243 -20.70 3.50 -3.95
C ALA A 243 -20.90 3.14 -5.43
N SER A 244 -22.15 3.07 -5.89
CA SER A 244 -22.49 2.78 -7.30
C SER A 244 -22.00 3.85 -8.27
N GLU A 245 -22.05 5.13 -7.88
CA GLU A 245 -21.60 6.24 -8.71
C GLU A 245 -20.07 6.30 -8.79
N ILE A 246 -19.38 6.14 -7.66
CA ILE A 246 -17.93 6.11 -7.58
C ILE A 246 -17.36 4.92 -8.38
N ASN A 247 -17.92 3.71 -8.22
CA ASN A 247 -17.41 2.55 -8.97
C ASN A 247 -17.70 2.64 -10.48
N LEU A 248 -18.78 3.32 -10.88
CA LEU A 248 -19.03 3.61 -12.30
C LEU A 248 -17.92 4.52 -12.87
N ARG A 249 -17.38 5.44 -12.08
CA ARG A 249 -16.22 6.26 -12.49
C ARG A 249 -14.98 5.39 -12.73
N ALA A 250 -14.70 4.43 -11.85
CA ALA A 250 -13.61 3.47 -12.07
C ALA A 250 -13.76 2.71 -13.41
N ILE A 251 -14.97 2.29 -13.77
CA ILE A 251 -15.26 1.62 -15.04
C ILE A 251 -15.05 2.56 -16.24
N GLN A 252 -15.52 3.81 -16.14
CA GLN A 252 -15.34 4.82 -17.19
C GLN A 252 -13.86 5.13 -17.47
N LEU A 253 -13.02 5.05 -16.43
CA LEU A 253 -11.56 5.23 -16.53
C LEU A 253 -10.83 4.00 -17.10
N GLY A 254 -11.55 2.95 -17.52
CA GLY A 254 -10.96 1.74 -18.08
C GLY A 254 -10.94 0.54 -17.13
N GLY A 255 -11.66 0.60 -16.01
CA GLY A 255 -11.81 -0.52 -15.09
C GLY A 255 -12.27 -1.81 -15.79
N GLY A 256 -11.57 -2.91 -15.47
CA GLY A 256 -11.76 -4.23 -16.08
C GLY A 256 -12.96 -5.01 -15.52
N HIS A 257 -12.88 -6.33 -15.66
CA HIS A 257 -13.95 -7.26 -15.27
C HIS A 257 -14.36 -7.13 -13.79
N LEU A 258 -13.38 -7.06 -12.88
CA LEU A 258 -13.61 -7.00 -11.43
C LEU A 258 -14.51 -5.82 -11.02
N MET A 259 -14.23 -4.61 -11.53
CA MET A 259 -15.05 -3.44 -11.21
C MET A 259 -16.47 -3.53 -11.79
N ARG A 260 -16.63 -4.15 -12.97
CA ARG A 260 -17.95 -4.35 -13.59
C ARG A 260 -18.79 -5.36 -12.82
N GLU A 261 -18.19 -6.46 -12.38
CA GLU A 261 -18.87 -7.45 -11.54
C GLU A 261 -19.33 -6.82 -10.21
N PHE A 262 -18.45 -6.02 -9.59
CA PHE A 262 -18.81 -5.27 -8.38
C PHE A 262 -19.96 -4.28 -8.64
N GLN A 263 -19.98 -3.60 -9.79
CA GLN A 263 -21.08 -2.71 -10.18
C GLN A 263 -22.44 -3.41 -10.26
N GLU A 264 -22.47 -4.63 -10.80
CA GLU A 264 -23.71 -5.41 -10.85
C GLU A 264 -24.19 -5.80 -9.45
N THR A 265 -23.25 -6.06 -8.53
CA THR A 265 -23.57 -6.28 -7.11
C THR A 265 -24.19 -5.03 -6.47
N LEU A 266 -23.62 -3.85 -6.73
CA LEU A 266 -24.16 -2.57 -6.26
C LEU A 266 -25.57 -2.29 -6.80
N LYS A 267 -25.81 -2.49 -8.11
CA LYS A 267 -27.14 -2.33 -8.72
C LYS A 267 -28.20 -3.21 -8.05
N ARG A 268 -27.87 -4.48 -7.79
CA ARG A 268 -28.78 -5.41 -7.09
C ARG A 268 -29.05 -4.94 -5.66
N ALA A 269 -28.02 -4.48 -4.95
CA ALA A 269 -28.17 -3.96 -3.59
C ALA A 269 -29.06 -2.71 -3.54
N VAL A 270 -28.85 -1.73 -4.42
CA VAL A 270 -29.68 -0.53 -4.55
C VAL A 270 -31.13 -0.89 -4.90
N GLY A 271 -31.35 -1.83 -5.82
CA GLY A 271 -32.68 -2.30 -6.17
C GLY A 271 -33.43 -2.94 -4.99
N ARG A 272 -32.74 -3.78 -4.21
CA ARG A 272 -33.30 -4.37 -2.98
C ARG A 272 -33.65 -3.30 -1.94
N ALA A 273 -32.77 -2.32 -1.72
CA ALA A 273 -33.01 -1.23 -0.77
C ALA A 273 -34.27 -0.41 -1.13
N LYS A 274 -34.48 -0.12 -2.43
CA LYS A 274 -35.69 0.57 -2.92
C LYS A 274 -36.97 -0.24 -2.69
N LEU A 275 -36.92 -1.56 -2.85
CA LEU A 275 -38.06 -2.46 -2.62
C LEU A 275 -38.42 -2.59 -1.13
N VAL A 276 -37.43 -2.60 -0.24
CA VAL A 276 -37.66 -2.65 1.21
C VAL A 276 -38.25 -1.33 1.70
N GLY A 277 -37.72 -0.18 1.24
CA GLY A 277 -38.25 1.14 1.60
C GLY A 277 -39.68 1.41 1.12
N THR A 278 -40.18 0.65 0.13
CA THR A 278 -41.55 0.81 -0.42
C THR A 278 -42.58 -0.15 0.19
N LYS A 279 -42.18 -1.07 1.09
CA LYS A 279 -43.08 -2.07 1.69
C LYS A 279 -43.12 -2.05 3.22
N THR A 280 -43.64 -0.95 3.75
CA THR A 280 -44.57 -1.00 4.89
C THR A 280 -45.78 -0.12 4.59
N ARG A 281 -46.41 -0.31 3.42
CA ARG A 281 -47.83 0.02 3.31
C ARG A 281 -48.55 -1.11 4.00
N THR A 282 -48.83 -0.94 5.30
CA THR A 282 -49.78 -1.75 6.05
C THR A 282 -51.00 -1.92 5.17
N ILE A 283 -51.18 -3.12 4.62
CA ILE A 283 -52.45 -3.51 4.06
C ILE A 283 -53.38 -3.44 5.28
N PRO A 284 -54.37 -2.53 5.30
CA PRO A 284 -55.34 -2.52 6.39
C PRO A 284 -55.90 -3.94 6.51
N PRO A 285 -56.04 -4.47 7.73
CA PRO A 285 -56.59 -5.80 7.91
C PRO A 285 -57.89 -5.91 7.10
N PRO A 286 -58.14 -7.02 6.39
CA PRO A 286 -59.37 -7.18 5.64
C PRO A 286 -60.54 -6.91 6.59
N PRO A 287 -61.57 -6.17 6.16
CA PRO A 287 -62.74 -5.93 6.98
C PRO A 287 -63.29 -7.27 7.47
N PRO A 288 -63.70 -7.36 8.75
CA PRO A 288 -64.24 -8.59 9.30
C PRO A 288 -65.36 -9.08 8.41
N ALA A 289 -65.30 -10.35 8.02
CA ALA A 289 -66.36 -10.99 7.25
C ALA A 289 -67.70 -10.80 7.98
N PRO A 290 -68.81 -10.54 7.27
CA PRO A 290 -70.12 -10.44 7.88
C PRO A 290 -70.42 -11.75 8.60
N VAL A 291 -70.60 -11.66 9.90
CA VAL A 291 -70.93 -12.77 10.77
C VAL A 291 -72.44 -12.98 10.66
N ASP A 292 -72.86 -13.83 9.73
CA ASP A 292 -74.22 -14.35 9.75
C ASP A 292 -74.36 -15.25 10.99
N GLY A 293 -75.31 -14.86 11.84
CA GLY A 293 -75.60 -15.53 13.10
C GLY A 293 -76.16 -16.93 12.88
N GLY A 294 -75.80 -17.85 13.78
CA GLY A 294 -76.47 -19.14 13.86
C GLY A 294 -75.75 -20.19 14.68
N ALA A 295 -76.17 -20.31 15.95
CA ALA A 295 -76.14 -21.50 16.80
C ALA A 295 -74.80 -22.01 17.39
N ALA A 296 -74.78 -22.01 18.73
CA ALA A 296 -73.91 -22.80 19.61
C ALA A 296 -74.60 -24.15 20.00
N PRO A 297 -74.01 -25.03 20.82
CA PRO A 297 -72.61 -25.47 20.89
C PRO A 297 -72.48 -27.01 20.80
N ALA A 298 -71.30 -27.53 20.44
CA ALA A 298 -70.93 -28.91 20.76
C ALA A 298 -69.48 -28.97 21.26
N THR A 299 -69.36 -29.46 22.48
CA THR A 299 -68.17 -29.67 23.28
C THR A 299 -67.31 -30.79 22.68
N VAL A 300 -66.05 -30.49 22.31
CA VAL A 300 -65.02 -31.53 22.18
C VAL A 300 -63.71 -31.01 22.75
N GLN A 301 -63.28 -31.66 23.83
CA GLN A 301 -61.95 -31.55 24.42
C GLN A 301 -60.91 -32.10 23.43
N SER A 302 -59.83 -31.36 23.21
CA SER A 302 -58.56 -31.93 22.73
C SER A 302 -57.40 -31.18 23.38
N GLY A 303 -56.57 -31.95 24.07
CA GLY A 303 -55.52 -31.48 24.96
C GLY A 303 -54.30 -30.91 24.24
N ASN A 304 -53.79 -29.85 24.85
CA ASN A 304 -52.47 -29.27 24.64
C ASN A 304 -51.34 -30.29 24.78
N SER A 305 -50.29 -30.18 23.96
CA SER A 305 -48.99 -29.62 24.39
C SER A 305 -47.87 -30.01 23.40
N SER A 306 -47.52 -29.10 22.49
CA SER A 306 -46.32 -29.23 21.65
C SER A 306 -45.16 -28.53 22.33
N ALA A 307 -44.24 -29.34 22.86
CA ALA A 307 -43.02 -28.92 23.53
C ALA A 307 -42.01 -28.29 22.54
N SER A 308 -41.57 -27.07 22.85
CA SER A 308 -40.40 -26.44 22.24
C SER A 308 -39.12 -27.22 22.56
N ARG A 309 -38.45 -27.74 21.53
CA ARG A 309 -37.10 -28.31 21.65
C ARG A 309 -36.08 -27.19 21.77
N ARG A 310 -35.51 -27.05 22.97
CA ARG A 310 -34.31 -26.24 23.24
C ARG A 310 -33.09 -27.13 22.99
N ILE A 311 -32.41 -26.94 21.86
CA ILE A 311 -31.16 -27.62 21.56
C ILE A 311 -30.08 -27.01 22.45
N THR A 312 -29.62 -27.80 23.42
CA THR A 312 -28.56 -27.43 24.37
C THR A 312 -27.38 -28.36 24.06
N THR A 313 -26.37 -27.85 23.36
CA THR A 313 -25.13 -28.58 23.08
C THR A 313 -24.14 -28.33 24.22
N LYS A 314 -23.89 -29.35 25.04
CA LYS A 314 -22.72 -29.43 25.93
C LYS A 314 -21.54 -29.97 25.13
N PRO A 315 -20.33 -29.41 25.24
CA PRO A 315 -19.10 -30.14 24.97
C PRO A 315 -18.50 -30.66 26.29
N SER A 316 -18.25 -31.97 26.33
CA SER A 316 -17.31 -32.60 27.27
C SER A 316 -16.01 -32.91 26.53
N GLY A 317 -14.86 -32.72 27.19
CA GLY A 317 -13.65 -33.44 26.80
C GLY A 317 -12.36 -32.62 26.80
N ASN A 318 -11.79 -32.48 27.99
CA ASN A 318 -10.35 -32.48 28.32
C ASN A 318 -9.32 -32.34 27.18
N SER A 319 -8.56 -31.24 27.21
CA SER A 319 -7.13 -31.27 26.89
C SER A 319 -6.36 -30.42 27.91
N SER A 320 -5.43 -31.06 28.59
CA SER A 320 -4.51 -30.50 29.56
C SER A 320 -3.40 -29.74 28.85
N ILE A 321 -3.36 -28.41 29.01
CA ILE A 321 -2.19 -27.59 28.64
C ILE A 321 -1.63 -26.94 29.90
N SER A 322 -0.36 -27.27 30.14
CA SER A 322 0.49 -26.80 31.23
C SER A 322 0.67 -25.28 31.18
N LYS A 323 0.24 -24.56 32.23
CA LYS A 323 0.53 -23.14 32.42
C LYS A 323 1.83 -22.98 33.20
N ARG A 324 2.89 -22.55 32.51
CA ARG A 324 4.11 -22.03 33.12
C ARG A 324 3.86 -20.60 33.57
N ALA A 325 4.00 -20.35 34.87
CA ALA A 325 3.87 -19.02 35.47
C ALA A 325 5.11 -18.17 35.17
N THR A 326 4.91 -16.93 34.74
CA THR A 326 5.92 -15.86 34.79
C THR A 326 5.50 -14.82 35.85
N PRO A 327 6.46 -14.24 36.59
CA PRO A 327 6.16 -13.34 37.70
C PRO A 327 5.76 -11.94 37.22
N LYS A 328 4.77 -11.37 37.90
CA LYS A 328 4.33 -9.98 37.75
C LYS A 328 5.33 -9.04 38.42
N SER A 329 5.88 -8.09 37.67
CA SER A 329 6.58 -6.91 38.21
C SER A 329 5.59 -5.79 38.57
N PRO A 330 5.91 -4.92 39.54
CA PRO A 330 4.96 -3.98 40.14
C PRO A 330 4.69 -2.77 39.24
N VAL A 331 3.41 -2.39 39.19
CA VAL A 331 2.91 -1.18 38.52
C VAL A 331 3.12 0.02 39.46
N VAL A 332 3.85 1.03 38.98
CA VAL A 332 3.98 2.36 39.63
C VAL A 332 2.89 3.28 39.04
N PRO A 333 2.14 4.06 39.85
CA PRO A 333 1.11 4.94 39.34
C PRO A 333 1.68 6.22 38.71
N ALA A 334 1.09 6.65 37.60
CA ALA A 334 1.46 7.85 36.86
C ALA A 334 0.99 9.15 37.58
N PRO A 335 1.75 10.25 37.49
CA PRO A 335 1.34 11.57 37.98
C PRO A 335 0.35 12.29 37.02
N PRO A 336 -0.45 13.26 37.52
CA PRO A 336 -1.48 13.95 36.74
C PRO A 336 -0.90 14.96 35.73
N PRO A 337 -1.65 15.31 34.66
CA PRO A 337 -1.15 16.08 33.52
C PRO A 337 -0.95 17.56 33.85
N ALA A 338 0.21 18.10 33.43
CA ALA A 338 0.52 19.51 33.43
C ALA A 338 0.02 20.21 32.16
N VAL A 339 -0.38 21.47 32.32
CA VAL A 339 -0.84 22.41 31.30
C VAL A 339 0.29 22.72 30.31
N VAL A 340 0.01 22.62 29.00
CA VAL A 340 0.97 22.89 27.91
C VAL A 340 0.89 24.36 27.49
N PRO A 341 2.01 25.12 27.46
CA PRO A 341 2.09 26.43 26.82
C PRO A 341 2.33 26.31 25.30
N ALA A 342 1.97 27.37 24.57
CA ALA A 342 2.06 27.46 23.11
C ALA A 342 3.49 27.19 22.55
N PRO A 343 3.61 26.62 21.33
CA PRO A 343 4.90 26.17 20.79
C PRO A 343 5.78 27.34 20.29
N PRO A 344 7.11 27.29 20.51
CA PRO A 344 8.07 28.23 19.92
C PRO A 344 8.43 27.82 18.47
N PRO A 345 9.08 28.70 17.69
CA PRO A 345 9.36 28.48 16.28
C PRO A 345 10.36 27.34 16.05
N ILE A 346 10.15 26.59 14.96
CA ILE A 346 10.90 25.40 14.57
C ILE A 346 12.29 25.81 14.05
N ASN A 347 13.34 25.40 14.79
CA ASN A 347 14.70 25.27 14.28
C ASN A 347 14.98 23.80 13.98
N ARG A 348 15.46 23.50 12.76
CA ARG A 348 15.86 22.16 12.30
C ARG A 348 17.08 21.66 13.09
N ALA A 349 16.84 20.70 13.98
CA ALA A 349 17.81 19.70 14.40
C ALA A 349 17.06 18.36 14.45
N GLY A 350 17.63 17.32 13.82
CA GLY A 350 16.99 16.02 13.64
C GLY A 350 16.59 15.39 14.97
N SER A 351 15.28 15.28 15.19
CA SER A 351 14.72 14.47 16.28
C SER A 351 14.59 13.02 15.84
N ALA A 352 14.93 12.09 16.73
CA ALA A 352 14.63 10.67 16.59
C ALA A 352 13.11 10.47 16.36
N PRO A 353 12.70 9.43 15.62
CA PRO A 353 11.28 9.15 15.41
C PRO A 353 10.56 8.97 16.75
N PRO A 354 9.27 9.37 16.85
CA PRO A 354 8.53 9.26 18.09
C PRO A 354 8.36 7.78 18.49
N PRO A 355 8.46 7.44 19.79
CA PRO A 355 8.16 6.09 20.27
C PRO A 355 6.70 5.72 19.98
N ALA A 356 6.47 4.43 19.69
CA ALA A 356 5.25 3.82 19.14
C ALA A 356 3.91 4.00 19.90
N ALA A 357 3.83 4.88 20.91
CA ALA A 357 2.65 5.00 21.77
C ALA A 357 1.73 6.19 21.49
N ASN A 358 2.12 7.14 20.62
CA ASN A 358 1.31 8.35 20.38
C ASN A 358 0.63 8.29 19.02
N VAL A 359 -0.60 7.79 19.01
CA VAL A 359 -1.51 7.86 17.85
C VAL A 359 -1.73 9.32 17.47
N VAL A 360 -1.29 9.71 16.29
CA VAL A 360 -1.55 11.05 15.74
C VAL A 360 -2.95 11.03 15.12
N ALA A 361 -3.85 11.86 15.65
CA ALA A 361 -5.20 12.01 15.09
C ALA A 361 -5.09 12.53 13.65
N ALA A 362 -5.76 11.86 12.72
CA ALA A 362 -5.89 12.34 11.35
C ALA A 362 -6.50 13.76 11.35
N PRO A 363 -5.98 14.71 10.54
CA PRO A 363 -6.53 16.05 10.48
C PRO A 363 -7.99 16.02 9.98
N PRO A 364 -8.85 16.93 10.47
CA PRO A 364 -10.25 16.99 10.06
C PRO A 364 -10.37 17.31 8.56
N PRO A 365 -11.47 16.87 7.90
CA PRO A 365 -11.67 17.12 6.48
C PRO A 365 -11.68 18.61 6.16
N ALA A 366 -11.02 19.00 5.07
CA ALA A 366 -11.02 20.37 4.57
C ALA A 366 -12.45 20.85 4.31
N VAL A 367 -12.85 21.93 4.98
CA VAL A 367 -14.15 22.58 4.76
C VAL A 367 -14.08 23.34 3.44
N SER A 368 -14.77 22.83 2.42
CA SER A 368 -14.95 23.50 1.13
C SER A 368 -15.71 24.82 1.31
N SER A 369 -15.00 25.96 1.32
CA SER A 369 -15.61 27.28 1.26
C SER A 369 -16.20 27.54 -0.13
N LYS A 370 -17.54 27.60 -0.20
CA LYS A 370 -18.27 28.18 -1.33
C LYS A 370 -18.08 29.71 -1.35
N ALA A 371 -17.66 30.27 -2.47
CA ALA A 371 -17.86 31.68 -2.83
C ALA A 371 -18.10 31.74 -4.36
N GLN A 372 -19.34 31.94 -4.81
CA GLN A 372 -19.99 33.24 -5.12
C GLN A 372 -19.47 33.94 -6.39
N THR A 373 -20.25 33.73 -7.48
CA THR A 373 -20.78 34.72 -8.44
C THR A 373 -19.87 35.81 -9.02
N ASN A 374 -19.58 35.66 -10.33
CA ASN A 374 -19.35 36.67 -11.39
C ASN A 374 -20.47 37.75 -11.50
N PRO A 375 -20.42 38.81 -12.37
CA PRO A 375 -19.37 39.49 -13.20
C PRO A 375 -19.52 41.07 -13.09
N PRO A 376 -19.16 42.02 -14.04
CA PRO A 376 -18.67 41.89 -15.44
C PRO A 376 -17.63 42.88 -16.02
N MET A 377 -17.12 42.45 -17.20
CA MET A 377 -16.61 43.16 -18.40
C MET A 377 -15.82 44.48 -18.27
N ARG A 378 -14.64 44.49 -18.91
CA ARG A 378 -14.13 45.69 -19.62
C ARG A 378 -13.29 45.34 -20.85
N LYS A 379 -13.54 46.10 -21.93
CA LYS A 379 -12.91 46.07 -23.26
C LYS A 379 -11.56 46.81 -23.29
N GLY A 380 -10.75 46.50 -24.31
CA GLY A 380 -9.60 47.30 -24.81
C GLY A 380 -8.25 46.68 -24.41
N ALA A 381 -7.20 46.64 -25.22
CA ALA A 381 -6.93 47.13 -26.57
C ALA A 381 -5.73 46.32 -27.09
N THR A 382 -5.70 45.95 -28.36
CA THR A 382 -4.54 45.32 -29.02
C THR A 382 -3.75 46.41 -29.73
N THR A 383 -2.49 46.62 -29.33
CA THR A 383 -1.49 47.36 -30.13
C THR A 383 -0.46 46.37 -30.63
N GLU A 384 -0.22 46.47 -31.93
CA GLU A 384 0.78 45.81 -32.74
C GLU A 384 2.20 45.94 -32.16
N SER A 385 3.03 44.93 -32.37
CA SER A 385 4.49 45.10 -32.40
C SER A 385 5.08 44.07 -33.36
N ASP A 386 5.67 44.57 -34.43
CA ASP A 386 6.45 43.87 -35.43
C ASP A 386 7.69 43.19 -34.82
N GLU A 387 7.90 41.91 -35.14
CA GLU A 387 9.21 41.25 -35.08
C GLU A 387 9.55 40.58 -36.43
N PRO A 388 10.79 40.72 -36.93
CA PRO A 388 11.19 40.18 -38.24
C PRO A 388 11.67 38.71 -38.18
N PRO A 389 11.64 37.98 -39.31
CA PRO A 389 11.87 36.54 -39.31
C PRO A 389 13.35 36.14 -39.26
N VAL A 390 13.65 35.19 -38.38
CA VAL A 390 14.93 34.48 -38.26
C VAL A 390 15.16 33.58 -39.48
N LYS A 391 16.34 33.74 -40.11
CA LYS A 391 16.82 32.95 -41.25
C LYS A 391 17.06 31.48 -40.86
N LYS A 392 16.43 30.56 -41.59
CA LYS A 392 16.72 29.12 -41.56
C LYS A 392 18.12 28.86 -42.15
N GLN A 393 19.03 28.34 -41.32
CA GLN A 393 20.32 27.83 -41.75
C GLN A 393 20.19 26.33 -42.04
N THR A 394 20.25 25.96 -43.31
CA THR A 394 20.27 24.59 -43.82
C THR A 394 21.64 23.96 -43.59
N ARG A 395 21.69 22.85 -42.85
CA ARG A 395 22.86 21.95 -42.75
C ARG A 395 22.94 21.05 -43.99
N PRO A 396 24.14 20.78 -44.55
CA PRO A 396 24.30 19.88 -45.68
C PRO A 396 24.37 18.39 -45.26
N LEU A 397 23.82 17.54 -46.13
CA LEU A 397 23.82 16.08 -46.04
C LEU A 397 25.25 15.49 -46.02
N MET A 398 25.50 14.59 -45.06
CA MET A 398 26.68 13.70 -45.09
C MET A 398 26.50 12.53 -46.05
N ARG A 399 27.60 12.21 -46.74
CA ARG A 399 27.79 11.16 -47.73
C ARG A 399 27.75 9.76 -47.09
N LYS A 400 27.23 8.78 -47.84
CA LYS A 400 27.35 7.34 -47.58
C LYS A 400 28.80 6.87 -47.69
N PRO A 401 29.22 5.82 -46.95
CA PRO A 401 30.53 5.20 -47.12
C PRO A 401 30.54 4.21 -48.31
N PRO A 402 31.72 3.97 -48.93
CA PRO A 402 31.88 2.96 -49.96
C PRO A 402 32.04 1.55 -49.38
N LYS A 403 31.84 0.57 -50.26
CA LYS A 403 31.78 -0.89 -50.04
C LYS A 403 33.06 -1.49 -49.47
#